data_AF-A0A1C5FFR3-F1
#
_entry.id   AF-A0A1C5FFR3-F1
#
_cell.length_a   1.000
_cell.length_b   1.000
_cell.length_c   1.000
_cell.angle_alpha   90.00
_cell.angle_beta   90.00
_cell.angle_gamma   90.00
#
_symmetry.space_group_name_H-M   'P 1'
#
loop_
_entity.id
_entity.type
_entity.pdbx_description
1 polymer ?
#
loop_
_entity_poly.entity_id
_entity_poly.type
_entity_poly.pdbx_seq_one_letter_code
_entity_poly.pdbx_strand_id
1 'polypeptide(L)'
;MIADDLWAKLLWAGLNLDADDLFQTSSGTFYPLELVRAVTVTWLFSGLRSDEIARLRVGCIRWQHDGTGIAADSQQVLARDAVCLLDVPPHKTGTAFTKPVDPILGQAIEAWQALRPEQPRRTDRRTGEQVDNLFSLRARAVPPSYINATIIPMLCRKAGVPATDVRGNITSHRARSTIASQLYNAKEPMTLFELQAWLGHRSPQSTQSYAKISPNTLTRAYSDAGYFARNVRTIEVLLDRDAVTSGAAASGEPWQYYDLGHGYCTYSFFEQCPQCMACARCDFYTPKTSSKGQLLEAKDNLQRMLASVPLSEEERAAVDDGQSALDQLLERLVDLPTPTGTAPREIGVPATATLLPIVAVNQVPSTNGE
;
A
#
# COMPACT_ATOMS: atom_id res chain seq x y z
N MET A 1 -10.05 12.39 -16.89
CA MET A 1 -10.00 12.69 -15.45
C MET A 1 -10.49 14.11 -15.21
N ILE A 2 -11.14 14.32 -14.08
CA ILE A 2 -11.50 15.61 -13.49
C ILE A 2 -10.31 16.03 -12.61
N ALA A 3 -10.05 17.33 -12.44
CA ALA A 3 -9.00 17.80 -11.54
C ALA A 3 -9.29 17.40 -10.08
N ASP A 4 -8.26 17.10 -9.29
CA ASP A 4 -8.43 16.54 -7.94
C ASP A 4 -9.17 17.49 -6.99
N ASP A 5 -8.95 18.80 -7.09
CA ASP A 5 -9.64 19.82 -6.31
C ASP A 5 -11.13 19.89 -6.66
N LEU A 6 -11.48 19.82 -7.95
CA LEU A 6 -12.86 19.77 -8.41
C LEU A 6 -13.54 18.46 -8.01
N TRP A 7 -12.84 17.33 -8.12
CA TRP A 7 -13.35 16.02 -7.73
C TRP A 7 -13.63 15.95 -6.22
N ALA A 8 -12.73 16.48 -5.38
CA ALA A 8 -12.94 16.58 -3.94
C ALA A 8 -14.19 17.39 -3.58
N LYS A 9 -14.42 18.52 -4.27
CA LYS A 9 -15.63 19.33 -4.09
C LYS A 9 -16.91 18.60 -4.52
N LEU A 10 -16.86 17.82 -5.61
CA LEU A 10 -17.99 16.99 -6.05
C LEU A 10 -18.29 15.85 -5.06
N LEU A 11 -17.26 15.22 -4.50
CA LEU A 11 -17.41 14.23 -3.43
C LEU A 11 -18.09 14.85 -2.22
N TRP A 12 -17.59 16.00 -1.75
CA TRP A 12 -18.21 16.72 -0.64
C TRP A 12 -19.68 17.07 -0.93
N ALA A 13 -19.99 17.61 -2.10
CA ALA A 13 -21.36 17.95 -2.47
C ALA A 13 -22.27 16.71 -2.49
N GLY A 14 -21.79 15.58 -3.02
CA GLY A 14 -22.57 14.34 -3.08
C GLY A 14 -22.87 13.74 -1.70
N LEU A 15 -21.91 13.84 -0.77
CA LEU A 15 -22.08 13.37 0.60
C LEU A 15 -22.99 14.28 1.45
N ASN A 16 -23.10 15.55 1.10
CA ASN A 16 -23.87 16.55 1.84
C ASN A 16 -25.19 16.93 1.16
N LEU A 17 -25.70 16.11 0.23
CA LEU A 17 -26.96 16.39 -0.47
C LEU A 17 -28.14 16.50 0.50
N ASP A 18 -28.94 17.53 0.32
CA ASP A 18 -30.17 17.82 1.06
C ASP A 18 -31.37 18.03 0.10
N ALA A 19 -32.54 18.30 0.68
CA ALA A 19 -33.77 18.45 -0.10
C ALA A 19 -33.79 19.71 -0.96
N ASP A 20 -33.05 20.76 -0.58
CA ASP A 20 -33.04 22.05 -1.28
C ASP A 20 -32.19 21.99 -2.55
N ASP A 21 -31.26 21.03 -2.65
CA ASP A 21 -30.48 20.78 -3.86
C ASP A 21 -31.31 20.17 -5.00
N LEU A 22 -32.40 19.48 -4.68
CA LEU A 22 -33.19 18.72 -5.64
C LEU A 22 -33.86 19.65 -6.65
N PHE A 23 -33.82 19.25 -7.93
CA PHE A 23 -34.57 19.98 -8.95
C PHE A 23 -36.08 19.88 -8.69
N GLN A 24 -36.68 21.03 -8.38
CA GLN A 24 -38.12 21.16 -8.23
C GLN A 24 -38.77 21.41 -9.59
N THR A 25 -39.83 20.65 -9.89
CA THR A 25 -40.75 20.96 -10.99
C THR A 25 -41.98 21.68 -10.43
N SER A 26 -42.87 22.18 -11.30
CA SER A 26 -44.17 22.72 -10.87
C SER A 26 -45.04 21.72 -10.09
N SER A 27 -44.72 20.42 -10.15
CA SER A 27 -45.38 19.35 -9.40
C SER A 27 -44.52 18.79 -8.25
N GLY A 28 -43.49 19.51 -7.82
CA GLY A 28 -42.53 19.08 -6.80
C GLY A 28 -41.34 18.29 -7.35
N THR A 29 -40.62 17.58 -6.48
CA THR A 29 -39.46 16.76 -6.84
C THR A 29 -39.89 15.44 -7.49
N PHE A 30 -39.33 15.10 -8.66
CA PHE A 30 -39.71 13.88 -9.37
C PHE A 30 -39.23 12.59 -8.67
N TYR A 31 -38.02 12.63 -8.10
CA TYR A 31 -37.42 11.55 -7.31
C TYR A 31 -37.21 12.03 -5.86
N PRO A 32 -37.43 11.18 -4.84
CA PRO A 32 -37.16 11.51 -3.45
C PRO A 32 -35.65 11.63 -3.18
N LEU A 33 -35.30 12.33 -2.11
CA LEU A 33 -33.91 12.61 -1.74
C LEU A 33 -33.07 11.34 -1.63
N GLU A 34 -33.61 10.28 -1.02
CA GLU A 34 -32.90 9.03 -0.76
C GLU A 34 -32.55 8.29 -2.05
N LEU A 35 -33.43 8.31 -3.05
CA LEU A 35 -33.14 7.79 -4.39
C LEU A 35 -32.00 8.58 -5.03
N VAL A 36 -32.09 9.92 -4.99
CA VAL A 36 -31.09 10.81 -5.60
C VAL A 36 -29.73 10.66 -4.92
N ARG A 37 -29.71 10.56 -3.58
CA ARG A 37 -28.52 10.31 -2.78
C ARG A 37 -27.91 8.95 -3.13
N ALA A 38 -28.70 7.89 -3.20
CA ALA A 38 -28.22 6.55 -3.57
C ALA A 38 -27.62 6.51 -4.98
N VAL A 39 -28.26 7.13 -5.97
CA VAL A 39 -27.70 7.25 -7.34
C VAL A 39 -26.39 8.03 -7.33
N THR A 40 -26.36 9.15 -6.59
CA THR A 40 -25.19 10.03 -6.50
C THR A 40 -23.99 9.33 -5.89
N VAL A 41 -24.16 8.71 -4.71
CA VAL A 41 -23.09 7.99 -4.03
C VAL A 41 -22.64 6.79 -4.87
N THR A 42 -23.58 6.07 -5.49
CA THR A 42 -23.22 4.99 -6.41
C THR A 42 -22.34 5.50 -7.55
N TRP A 43 -22.69 6.63 -8.16
CA TRP A 43 -21.91 7.21 -9.25
C TRP A 43 -20.50 7.66 -8.81
N LEU A 44 -20.38 8.29 -7.64
CA LEU A 44 -19.12 8.81 -7.10
C LEU A 44 -18.14 7.70 -6.69
N PHE A 45 -18.62 6.62 -6.06
CA PHE A 45 -17.77 5.65 -5.37
C PHE A 45 -17.64 4.29 -6.08
N SER A 46 -18.50 3.96 -7.04
CA SER A 46 -18.45 2.63 -7.70
C SER A 46 -17.61 2.59 -8.97
N GLY A 47 -17.32 3.74 -9.59
CA GLY A 47 -16.70 3.80 -10.91
C GLY A 47 -17.50 3.08 -12.01
N LEU A 48 -18.80 2.82 -11.83
CA LEU A 48 -19.65 2.16 -12.83
C LEU A 48 -20.03 3.10 -13.98
N ARG A 49 -20.37 2.50 -15.13
CA ARG A 49 -20.97 3.21 -16.27
C ARG A 49 -22.41 3.61 -15.93
N SER A 50 -22.91 4.69 -16.53
CA SER A 50 -24.28 5.14 -16.26
C SER A 50 -25.34 4.09 -16.60
N ASP A 51 -25.11 3.25 -17.62
CA ASP A 51 -26.01 2.15 -17.95
C ASP A 51 -25.93 1.00 -16.93
N GLU A 52 -24.74 0.71 -16.38
CA GLU A 52 -24.56 -0.28 -15.31
C GLU A 52 -25.30 0.17 -14.04
N ILE A 53 -25.16 1.44 -13.66
CA ILE A 53 -25.85 2.03 -12.50
C ILE A 53 -27.37 1.91 -12.66
N ALA A 54 -27.91 2.33 -13.81
CA ALA A 54 -29.35 2.28 -14.08
C ALA A 54 -29.95 0.86 -14.08
N ARG A 55 -29.10 -0.19 -14.18
CA ARG A 55 -29.48 -1.60 -14.24
C ARG A 55 -29.18 -2.37 -12.96
N LEU A 56 -28.67 -1.72 -11.91
CA LEU A 56 -28.47 -2.38 -10.62
C LEU A 56 -29.81 -2.96 -10.13
N ARG A 57 -29.74 -4.15 -9.55
CA ARG A 57 -30.90 -4.92 -9.09
C ARG A 57 -31.12 -4.67 -7.59
N VAL A 58 -32.35 -4.79 -7.11
CA VAL A 58 -32.62 -4.86 -5.67
C VAL A 58 -31.84 -6.05 -5.09
N GLY A 59 -31.20 -5.85 -3.93
CA GLY A 59 -30.33 -6.84 -3.31
C GLY A 59 -28.93 -6.94 -3.94
N CYS A 60 -28.48 -5.95 -4.72
CA CYS A 60 -27.16 -5.97 -5.35
C CYS A 60 -25.98 -5.73 -4.39
N ILE A 61 -26.21 -5.67 -3.08
CA ILE A 61 -25.14 -5.44 -2.09
C ILE A 61 -25.07 -6.57 -1.07
N ARG A 62 -23.86 -6.88 -0.61
CA ARG A 62 -23.59 -7.87 0.45
C ARG A 62 -22.49 -7.34 1.36
N TRP A 63 -22.69 -7.43 2.67
CA TRP A 63 -21.71 -7.00 3.66
C TRP A 63 -20.77 -8.15 4.05
N GLN A 64 -19.48 -7.85 4.17
CA GLN A 64 -18.46 -8.79 4.63
C GLN A 64 -17.53 -8.17 5.66
N HIS A 65 -17.01 -8.98 6.58
CA HIS A 65 -15.92 -8.66 7.50
C HIS A 65 -14.98 -9.86 7.58
N ASP A 66 -13.67 -9.67 7.38
CA ASP A 66 -12.67 -10.75 7.33
C ASP A 66 -13.06 -11.94 6.44
N GLY A 67 -13.68 -11.67 5.29
CA GLY A 67 -14.15 -12.71 4.35
C GLY A 67 -15.41 -13.46 4.81
N THR A 68 -15.94 -13.17 5.98
CA THR A 68 -17.21 -13.71 6.48
C THR A 68 -18.37 -12.76 6.15
N GLY A 69 -19.52 -13.30 5.74
CA GLY A 69 -20.71 -12.50 5.50
C GLY A 69 -21.31 -12.00 6.82
N ILE A 70 -21.59 -10.71 6.90
CA ILE A 70 -22.22 -10.10 8.08
C ILE A 70 -23.60 -9.56 7.71
N ALA A 71 -24.52 -9.57 8.68
CA ALA A 71 -25.77 -8.85 8.54
C ALA A 71 -25.51 -7.34 8.56
N ALA A 72 -26.28 -6.58 7.78
CA ALA A 72 -26.13 -5.13 7.65
C ALA A 72 -26.29 -4.38 8.98
N ASP A 73 -27.06 -4.94 9.91
CA ASP A 73 -27.38 -4.40 11.23
C ASP A 73 -26.51 -4.98 12.36
N SER A 74 -25.43 -5.69 12.04
CA SER A 74 -24.57 -6.30 13.05
C SER A 74 -23.89 -5.25 13.92
N GLN A 75 -24.32 -5.15 15.19
CA GLN A 75 -23.70 -4.30 16.21
C GLN A 75 -22.30 -4.75 16.64
N GLN A 76 -21.84 -5.92 16.16
CA GLN A 76 -20.58 -6.54 16.56
C GLN A 76 -19.37 -6.08 15.73
N VAL A 77 -19.60 -5.42 14.58
CA VAL A 77 -18.56 -4.93 13.68
C VAL A 77 -18.68 -3.41 13.58
N LEU A 78 -17.60 -2.68 13.86
CA LEU A 78 -17.59 -1.24 13.61
C LEU A 78 -17.75 -1.02 12.11
N ALA A 79 -18.64 -0.11 11.69
CA ALA A 79 -18.94 0.15 10.27
C ALA A 79 -17.69 0.46 9.39
N ARG A 80 -16.56 0.81 10.02
CA ARG A 80 -15.26 1.04 9.37
C ARG A 80 -14.52 -0.23 8.94
N ASP A 81 -14.84 -1.37 9.56
CA ASP A 81 -14.16 -2.65 9.32
C ASP A 81 -14.94 -3.56 8.35
N ALA A 82 -16.17 -3.16 7.98
CA ALA A 82 -16.99 -3.88 7.02
C ALA A 82 -16.67 -3.48 5.56
N VAL A 83 -16.56 -4.46 4.67
CA VAL A 83 -16.47 -4.26 3.22
C VAL A 83 -17.84 -4.47 2.59
N CYS A 84 -18.32 -3.49 1.83
CA CYS A 84 -19.53 -3.65 1.01
C CYS A 84 -19.15 -4.24 -0.34
N LEU A 85 -19.68 -5.41 -0.68
CA LEU A 85 -19.62 -5.98 -2.01
C LEU A 85 -20.81 -5.51 -2.85
N LEU A 86 -20.55 -5.10 -4.09
CA LEU A 86 -21.55 -4.70 -5.07
C LEU A 86 -21.57 -5.70 -6.23
N ASP A 87 -22.74 -6.29 -6.47
CA ASP A 87 -23.01 -7.19 -7.59
C ASP A 87 -23.43 -6.39 -8.83
N VAL A 88 -22.56 -6.37 -9.83
CA VAL A 88 -22.71 -5.57 -11.05
C VAL A 88 -23.28 -6.43 -12.17
N PRO A 89 -24.36 -6.01 -12.84
CA PRO A 89 -24.97 -6.78 -13.92
C PRO A 89 -24.06 -6.85 -15.17
N PRO A 90 -24.31 -7.80 -16.09
CA PRO A 90 -23.55 -7.90 -17.33
C PRO A 90 -23.58 -6.60 -18.14
N HIS A 91 -22.47 -6.27 -18.80
CA HIS A 91 -22.30 -5.07 -19.62
C HIS A 91 -21.88 -5.46 -21.05
N LYS A 92 -21.70 -4.46 -21.94
CA LYS A 92 -21.48 -4.71 -23.40
C LYS A 92 -20.38 -5.74 -23.71
N THR A 93 -19.33 -5.79 -22.90
CA THR A 93 -18.11 -6.56 -23.17
C THR A 93 -17.76 -7.60 -22.10
N GLY A 94 -18.57 -7.74 -21.04
CA GLY A 94 -18.23 -8.59 -19.92
C GLY A 94 -19.43 -9.16 -19.19
N THR A 95 -19.16 -10.18 -18.39
CA THR A 95 -20.15 -10.91 -17.58
C THR A 95 -20.53 -10.08 -16.35
N ALA A 96 -21.53 -10.56 -15.60
CA ALA A 96 -21.76 -10.08 -14.25
C ALA A 96 -20.49 -10.31 -13.41
N PHE A 97 -20.24 -9.42 -12.45
CA PHE A 97 -19.11 -9.54 -11.54
C PHE A 97 -19.42 -8.84 -10.22
N THR A 98 -18.71 -9.22 -9.17
CA THR A 98 -18.81 -8.59 -7.85
C THR A 98 -17.54 -7.79 -7.59
N LYS A 99 -17.67 -6.64 -6.93
CA LYS A 99 -16.55 -5.79 -6.55
C LYS A 99 -16.72 -5.19 -5.15
N PRO A 100 -15.62 -4.97 -4.40
CA PRO A 100 -15.68 -4.17 -3.18
C PRO A 100 -15.91 -2.69 -3.52
N VAL A 101 -16.71 -2.02 -2.69
CA VAL A 101 -17.00 -0.58 -2.74
C VAL A 101 -16.99 -0.01 -1.32
N ASP A 102 -16.93 1.32 -1.24
CA ASP A 102 -16.98 2.03 0.04
C ASP A 102 -18.31 1.73 0.79
N PRO A 103 -18.26 1.47 2.12
CA PRO A 103 -19.46 1.25 2.94
C PRO A 103 -20.54 2.32 2.79
N ILE A 104 -20.16 3.58 2.55
CA ILE A 104 -21.13 4.67 2.39
C ILE A 104 -22.08 4.44 1.20
N LEU A 105 -21.60 3.75 0.17
CA LEU A 105 -22.41 3.35 -0.98
C LEU A 105 -23.44 2.30 -0.56
N GLY A 106 -23.02 1.27 0.17
CA GLY A 106 -23.92 0.23 0.69
C GLY A 106 -25.04 0.82 1.53
N GLN A 107 -24.70 1.68 2.49
CA GLN A 107 -25.65 2.37 3.36
C GLN A 107 -26.65 3.24 2.57
N ALA A 108 -26.17 3.97 1.56
CA ALA A 108 -27.06 4.77 0.71
C ALA A 108 -28.01 3.91 -0.11
N ILE A 109 -27.56 2.75 -0.60
CA ILE A 109 -28.41 1.79 -1.30
C ILE A 109 -29.47 1.21 -0.34
N GLU A 110 -29.11 0.84 0.89
CA GLU A 110 -30.06 0.31 1.88
C GLU A 110 -31.12 1.33 2.26
N ALA A 111 -30.71 2.58 2.53
CA ALA A 111 -31.64 3.66 2.85
C ALA A 111 -32.67 3.86 1.73
N TRP A 112 -32.25 3.78 0.46
CA TRP A 112 -33.18 3.83 -0.66
C TRP A 112 -34.05 2.57 -0.74
N GLN A 113 -33.49 1.37 -0.59
CA GLN A 113 -34.27 0.12 -0.64
C GLN A 113 -35.38 0.07 0.41
N ALA A 114 -35.14 0.60 1.61
CA ALA A 114 -36.12 0.66 2.69
C ALA A 114 -37.34 1.54 2.36
N LEU A 115 -37.16 2.58 1.55
CA LEU A 115 -38.24 3.51 1.15
C LEU A 115 -38.81 3.20 -0.25
N ARG A 116 -38.14 2.32 -1.00
CA ARG A 116 -38.52 2.00 -2.38
C ARG A 116 -39.87 1.27 -2.38
N PRO A 117 -40.90 1.80 -3.07
CA PRO A 117 -42.17 1.11 -3.17
C PRO A 117 -42.05 -0.19 -3.98
N GLU A 118 -42.89 -1.16 -3.65
CA GLU A 118 -43.10 -2.32 -4.51
C GLU A 118 -43.61 -1.87 -5.88
N GLN A 119 -43.04 -2.45 -6.93
CA GLN A 119 -43.34 -2.07 -8.29
C GLN A 119 -43.02 -3.24 -9.25
N PRO A 120 -43.68 -3.32 -10.41
CA PRO A 120 -43.52 -4.46 -11.30
C PRO A 120 -42.08 -4.66 -11.77
N ARG A 121 -41.71 -5.94 -11.92
CA ARG A 121 -40.45 -6.33 -12.55
C ARG A 121 -40.35 -5.78 -13.97
N ARG A 122 -39.14 -5.44 -14.37
CA ARG A 122 -38.83 -4.96 -15.73
C ARG A 122 -37.89 -5.92 -16.42
N THR A 123 -38.06 -6.01 -17.73
CA THR A 123 -37.16 -6.79 -18.56
C THR A 123 -35.83 -6.06 -18.69
N ASP A 124 -34.78 -6.72 -18.23
CA ASP A 124 -33.41 -6.30 -18.43
C ASP A 124 -33.09 -6.36 -19.93
N ARG A 125 -32.83 -5.21 -20.57
CA ARG A 125 -32.63 -5.13 -22.03
C ARG A 125 -31.38 -5.87 -22.54
N ARG A 126 -30.45 -6.28 -21.68
CA ARG A 126 -29.25 -7.04 -22.09
C ARG A 126 -29.40 -8.53 -21.82
N THR A 127 -30.00 -8.92 -20.69
CA THR A 127 -30.12 -10.34 -20.32
C THR A 127 -31.47 -10.95 -20.69
N GLY A 128 -32.50 -10.13 -20.92
CA GLY A 128 -33.88 -10.58 -21.14
C GLY A 128 -34.60 -11.03 -19.87
N GLU A 129 -33.93 -11.00 -18.72
CA GLU A 129 -34.49 -11.44 -17.43
C GLU A 129 -35.49 -10.43 -16.86
N GLN A 130 -36.50 -10.92 -16.15
CA GLN A 130 -37.41 -10.08 -15.37
C GLN A 130 -36.77 -9.76 -14.02
N VAL A 131 -36.43 -8.49 -13.80
CA VAL A 131 -35.67 -8.05 -12.64
C VAL A 131 -36.35 -6.89 -11.90
N ASP A 132 -36.09 -6.83 -10.61
CA ASP A 132 -36.45 -5.69 -9.77
C ASP A 132 -35.32 -4.65 -9.83
N ASN A 133 -35.48 -3.60 -10.63
CA ASN A 133 -34.48 -2.54 -10.77
C ASN A 133 -34.38 -1.72 -9.47
N LEU A 134 -33.16 -1.57 -8.95
CA LEU A 134 -32.87 -0.79 -7.74
C LEU A 134 -33.35 0.66 -7.89
N PHE A 135 -32.87 1.36 -8.91
CA PHE A 135 -33.24 2.74 -9.18
C PHE A 135 -34.48 2.83 -10.06
N SER A 136 -35.64 2.67 -9.43
CA SER A 136 -36.93 2.83 -10.08
C SER A 136 -37.96 3.46 -9.15
N LEU A 137 -38.83 4.29 -9.70
CA LEU A 137 -39.93 4.92 -8.99
C LEU A 137 -41.12 5.03 -9.94
N ARG A 138 -42.35 4.78 -9.44
CA ARG A 138 -43.58 4.81 -10.25
C ARG A 138 -43.47 3.90 -11.48
N ALA A 139 -42.91 2.70 -11.30
CA ALA A 139 -42.69 1.70 -12.35
C ALA A 139 -41.79 2.17 -13.54
N ARG A 140 -41.02 3.25 -13.33
CA ARG A 140 -40.06 3.79 -14.29
C ARG A 140 -38.66 3.69 -13.73
N ALA A 141 -37.75 3.08 -14.49
CA ALA A 141 -36.33 3.08 -14.15
C ALA A 141 -35.74 4.48 -14.33
N VAL A 142 -34.78 4.84 -13.49
CA VAL A 142 -33.98 6.05 -13.69
C VAL A 142 -33.21 5.92 -15.01
N PRO A 143 -33.34 6.89 -15.95
CA PRO A 143 -32.67 6.77 -17.23
C PRO A 143 -31.15 6.97 -17.06
N PRO A 144 -30.31 6.30 -17.88
CA PRO A 144 -28.85 6.48 -17.81
C PRO A 144 -28.39 7.93 -18.03
N SER A 145 -29.18 8.73 -18.75
CA SER A 145 -28.92 10.15 -18.98
C SER A 145 -29.06 11.00 -17.71
N TYR A 146 -29.79 10.53 -16.69
CA TYR A 146 -30.07 11.28 -15.46
C TYR A 146 -28.81 11.77 -14.75
N ILE A 147 -27.74 10.95 -14.75
CA ILE A 147 -26.47 11.34 -14.13
C ILE A 147 -25.88 12.57 -14.82
N ASN A 148 -25.75 12.55 -16.14
CA ASN A 148 -25.13 13.65 -16.89
C ASN A 148 -26.04 14.86 -17.00
N ALA A 149 -27.37 14.65 -17.11
CA ALA A 149 -28.33 15.73 -17.33
C ALA A 149 -28.79 16.40 -16.03
N THR A 150 -28.73 15.71 -14.89
CA THR A 150 -29.31 16.20 -13.63
C THR A 150 -28.33 16.12 -12.46
N ILE A 151 -27.77 14.94 -12.16
CA ILE A 151 -26.90 14.77 -10.98
C ILE A 151 -25.64 15.63 -11.09
N ILE A 152 -24.92 15.56 -12.21
CA ILE A 152 -23.67 16.33 -12.38
C ILE A 152 -23.92 17.84 -12.27
N PRO A 153 -24.88 18.45 -13.01
CA PRO A 153 -25.19 19.88 -12.84
C PRO A 153 -25.61 20.27 -11.43
N MET A 154 -26.40 19.42 -10.75
CA MET A 154 -26.81 19.64 -9.36
C MET A 154 -25.61 19.71 -8.42
N LEU A 155 -24.71 18.73 -8.52
CA LEU A 155 -23.51 18.68 -7.70
C LEU A 155 -22.55 19.83 -7.99
N CYS A 156 -22.39 20.20 -9.26
CA CYS A 156 -21.56 21.35 -9.63
C CYS A 156 -22.07 22.64 -8.98
N ARG A 157 -23.39 22.86 -9.01
CA ARG A 157 -24.03 24.00 -8.34
C ARG A 157 -23.81 23.98 -6.83
N LYS A 158 -24.07 22.85 -6.16
CA LYS A 158 -23.87 22.73 -4.70
C LYS A 158 -22.41 22.93 -4.30
N ALA A 159 -21.48 22.40 -5.08
CA ALA A 159 -20.04 22.53 -4.86
C ALA A 159 -19.48 23.92 -5.22
N GLY A 160 -20.27 24.79 -5.86
CA GLY A 160 -19.79 26.08 -6.38
C GLY A 160 -18.70 25.93 -7.44
N VAL A 161 -18.75 24.85 -8.25
CA VAL A 161 -17.79 24.57 -9.32
C VAL A 161 -18.45 24.64 -10.70
N PRO A 162 -17.70 25.00 -11.75
CA PRO A 162 -18.25 24.98 -13.10
C PRO A 162 -18.53 23.53 -13.56
N ALA A 163 -19.57 23.35 -14.37
CA ALA A 163 -19.90 22.06 -15.00
C ALA A 163 -18.93 21.67 -16.12
N THR A 164 -18.00 22.56 -16.46
CA THR A 164 -16.94 22.39 -17.45
C THR A 164 -15.61 22.78 -16.82
N ASP A 165 -14.55 22.04 -17.13
CA ASP A 165 -13.19 22.39 -16.75
C ASP A 165 -12.31 22.58 -18.00
N VAL A 166 -11.00 22.73 -17.80
CA VAL A 166 -10.02 22.92 -18.89
C VAL A 166 -10.02 21.81 -19.95
N ARG A 167 -10.62 20.65 -19.66
CA ARG A 167 -10.76 19.52 -20.59
C ARG A 167 -12.18 19.37 -21.15
N GLY A 168 -13.07 20.32 -20.87
CA GLY A 168 -14.46 20.34 -21.32
C GLY A 168 -15.45 19.89 -20.24
N ASN A 169 -16.61 19.39 -20.66
CA ASN A 169 -17.71 19.06 -19.75
C ASN A 169 -17.31 17.96 -18.75
N ILE A 170 -17.76 18.11 -17.51
CA ILE A 170 -17.73 17.03 -16.52
C ILE A 170 -18.78 16.00 -16.94
N THR A 171 -18.37 14.74 -17.05
CA THR A 171 -19.24 13.64 -17.49
C THR A 171 -19.07 12.41 -16.64
N SER A 172 -20.05 11.51 -16.66
CA SER A 172 -19.99 10.24 -15.94
C SER A 172 -18.79 9.39 -16.36
N HIS A 173 -18.39 9.44 -17.63
CA HIS A 173 -17.20 8.74 -18.11
C HIS A 173 -15.92 9.31 -17.49
N ARG A 174 -15.83 10.65 -17.38
CA ARG A 174 -14.67 11.31 -16.78
C ARG A 174 -14.55 11.02 -15.28
N ALA A 175 -15.67 10.94 -14.56
CA ALA A 175 -15.70 10.53 -13.16
C ALA A 175 -15.16 9.10 -12.98
N ARG A 176 -15.64 8.14 -13.79
CA ARG A 176 -15.09 6.77 -13.82
C ARG A 176 -13.58 6.75 -14.07
N SER A 177 -13.09 7.56 -15.02
CA SER A 177 -11.64 7.65 -15.27
C SER A 177 -10.88 8.21 -14.06
N THR A 178 -11.50 9.13 -13.30
CA THR A 178 -10.85 9.81 -12.17
C THR A 178 -10.67 8.85 -11.00
N ILE A 179 -11.72 8.15 -10.57
CA ILE A 179 -11.62 7.16 -9.49
C ILE A 179 -10.69 6.00 -9.87
N ALA A 180 -10.74 5.52 -11.12
CA ALA A 180 -9.84 4.45 -11.58
C ALA A 180 -8.36 4.85 -11.46
N SER A 181 -8.02 6.07 -11.91
CA SER A 181 -6.65 6.57 -11.80
C SER A 181 -6.24 6.90 -10.37
N GLN A 182 -7.17 7.31 -9.50
CA GLN A 182 -6.90 7.53 -8.08
C GLN A 182 -6.63 6.21 -7.34
N LEU A 183 -7.40 5.15 -7.60
CA LEU A 183 -7.15 3.81 -7.03
C LEU A 183 -5.80 3.24 -7.49
N TYR A 184 -5.39 3.50 -8.73
CA TYR A 184 -4.08 3.08 -9.24
C TYR A 184 -2.90 3.87 -8.66
N ASN A 185 -3.11 5.13 -8.27
CA ASN A 185 -2.07 6.01 -7.74
C ASN A 185 -2.19 6.25 -6.23
N ALA A 186 -3.02 5.46 -5.53
CA ALA A 186 -3.19 5.56 -4.09
C ALA A 186 -1.87 5.26 -3.35
N LYS A 187 -1.83 5.57 -2.05
CA LYS A 187 -0.68 5.23 -1.20
C LYS A 187 -0.40 3.72 -1.22
N GLU A 188 -1.45 2.93 -1.15
CA GLU A 188 -1.47 1.48 -1.36
C GLU A 188 -2.25 1.22 -2.64
N PRO A 189 -1.57 1.18 -3.81
CA PRO A 189 -2.24 1.17 -5.10
C PRO A 189 -2.79 -0.22 -5.44
N MET A 190 -3.93 -0.25 -6.13
CA MET A 190 -4.35 -1.46 -6.84
C MET A 190 -3.38 -1.73 -8.00
N THR A 191 -2.96 -2.98 -8.16
CA THR A 191 -2.26 -3.44 -9.35
C THR A 191 -3.13 -3.28 -10.60
N LEU A 192 -2.52 -3.33 -11.78
CA LEU A 192 -3.26 -3.23 -13.05
C LEU A 192 -4.36 -4.29 -13.18
N PHE A 193 -4.10 -5.52 -12.68
CA PHE A 193 -5.03 -6.63 -12.76
C PHE A 193 -6.17 -6.52 -11.74
N GLU A 194 -5.88 -6.05 -10.52
CA GLU A 194 -6.93 -5.76 -9.52
C GLU A 194 -7.84 -4.64 -10.01
N LEU A 195 -7.27 -3.56 -10.56
CA LEU A 195 -8.07 -2.48 -11.14
C LEU A 195 -8.88 -2.94 -12.35
N GLN A 196 -8.33 -3.83 -13.18
CA GLN A 196 -9.05 -4.45 -14.30
C GLN A 196 -10.28 -5.23 -13.79
N ALA A 197 -10.11 -6.05 -12.76
CA ALA A 197 -11.20 -6.80 -12.13
C ALA A 197 -12.25 -5.85 -11.53
N TRP A 198 -11.81 -4.83 -10.79
CA TRP A 198 -12.68 -3.83 -10.17
C TRP A 198 -13.49 -3.03 -11.20
N LEU A 199 -12.94 -2.74 -12.38
CA LEU A 199 -13.63 -2.07 -13.48
C LEU A 199 -14.48 -3.02 -14.34
N GLY A 200 -14.37 -4.34 -14.17
CA GLY A 200 -15.03 -5.34 -15.02
C GLY A 200 -14.49 -5.38 -16.45
N HIS A 201 -13.22 -5.04 -16.66
CA HIS A 201 -12.62 -5.04 -18.00
C HIS A 201 -12.18 -6.45 -18.41
N ARG A 202 -12.50 -6.85 -19.65
CA ARG A 202 -12.07 -8.15 -20.19
C ARG A 202 -10.57 -8.23 -20.45
N SER A 203 -9.94 -7.12 -20.83
CA SER A 203 -8.53 -7.07 -21.22
C SER A 203 -7.77 -5.96 -20.48
N PRO A 204 -6.52 -6.21 -20.06
CA PRO A 204 -5.68 -5.22 -19.38
C PRO A 204 -5.45 -3.95 -20.21
N GLN A 205 -5.40 -4.07 -21.55
CA GLN A 205 -5.20 -2.93 -22.47
C GLN A 205 -6.28 -1.86 -22.31
N SER A 206 -7.52 -2.26 -22.01
CA SER A 206 -8.60 -1.30 -21.74
C SER A 206 -8.38 -0.52 -20.44
N THR A 207 -7.70 -1.13 -19.46
CA THR A 207 -7.37 -0.54 -18.16
C THR A 207 -6.12 0.34 -18.21
N GLN A 208 -5.17 0.03 -19.10
CA GLN A 208 -3.93 0.80 -19.27
C GLN A 208 -4.16 2.31 -19.48
N SER A 209 -5.28 2.69 -20.13
CA SER A 209 -5.65 4.10 -20.32
C SER A 209 -5.83 4.88 -19.01
N TYR A 210 -6.10 4.19 -17.88
CA TYR A 210 -6.23 4.77 -16.54
C TYR A 210 -4.94 4.66 -15.71
N ALA A 211 -4.00 3.82 -16.12
CA ALA A 211 -2.80 3.43 -15.36
C ALA A 211 -1.59 4.35 -15.63
N LYS A 212 -1.82 5.66 -15.81
CA LYS A 212 -0.70 6.61 -15.88
C LYS A 212 -0.13 6.79 -14.48
N ILE A 213 1.08 6.27 -14.26
CA ILE A 213 1.80 6.36 -13.00
C ILE A 213 2.15 7.82 -12.71
N SER A 214 1.78 8.32 -11.53
CA SER A 214 2.17 9.66 -11.07
C SER A 214 3.67 9.69 -10.73
N PRO A 215 4.35 10.84 -10.87
CA PRO A 215 5.75 10.96 -10.47
C PRO A 215 6.01 10.48 -9.04
N ASN A 216 5.13 10.83 -8.09
CA ASN A 216 5.25 10.41 -6.69
C ASN A 216 5.12 8.89 -6.50
N THR A 217 4.16 8.26 -7.18
CA THR A 217 3.98 6.80 -7.15
C THR A 217 5.19 6.10 -7.76
N LEU A 218 5.75 6.63 -8.85
CA LEU A 218 6.97 6.10 -9.46
C LEU A 218 8.17 6.24 -8.53
N THR A 219 8.37 7.40 -7.90
CA THR A 219 9.46 7.63 -6.94
C THR A 219 9.37 6.69 -5.73
N ARG A 220 8.16 6.47 -5.19
CA ARG A 220 7.95 5.49 -4.11
C ARG A 220 8.23 4.08 -4.58
N ALA A 221 7.61 3.63 -5.68
CA ALA A 221 7.84 2.29 -6.22
C ALA A 221 9.33 2.05 -6.53
N TYR A 222 10.06 3.05 -7.03
CA TYR A 222 11.50 3.00 -7.25
C TYR A 222 12.29 2.88 -5.94
N SER A 223 11.88 3.59 -4.89
CA SER A 223 12.50 3.53 -3.56
C SER A 223 12.21 2.19 -2.86
N ASP A 224 10.95 1.75 -2.88
CA ASP A 224 10.44 0.52 -2.27
C ASP A 224 10.96 -0.75 -2.97
N ALA A 225 11.26 -0.67 -4.27
CA ALA A 225 11.95 -1.73 -5.00
C ALA A 225 13.32 -2.06 -4.38
N GLY A 226 13.82 -1.21 -3.47
CA GLY A 226 14.97 -1.51 -2.63
C GLY A 226 16.22 -1.76 -3.45
N TYR A 227 16.31 -1.16 -4.64
CA TYR A 227 17.42 -1.37 -5.57
C TYR A 227 18.78 -1.12 -4.88
N PHE A 228 18.82 -0.20 -3.92
CA PHE A 228 19.99 0.04 -3.06
C PHE A 228 19.95 -0.72 -1.72
N ALA A 229 18.77 -0.93 -1.13
CA ALA A 229 18.62 -1.61 0.18
C ALA A 229 18.95 -3.11 0.12
N ARG A 230 18.85 -3.76 -1.05
CA ARG A 230 19.25 -5.16 -1.24
C ARG A 230 20.75 -5.42 -1.14
N ASN A 231 21.58 -4.38 -1.22
CA ASN A 231 23.03 -4.50 -1.23
C ASN A 231 23.67 -3.83 -0.01
N VAL A 232 22.92 -3.56 1.06
CA VAL A 232 23.42 -2.92 2.27
C VAL A 232 22.98 -3.72 3.48
N ARG A 233 23.91 -4.08 4.35
CA ARG A 233 23.65 -4.76 5.61
C ARG A 233 23.91 -3.85 6.80
N THR A 234 23.11 -4.00 7.85
CA THR A 234 23.27 -3.22 9.07
C THR A 234 24.03 -4.03 10.11
N ILE A 235 25.07 -3.45 10.71
CA ILE A 235 25.89 -4.04 11.77
C ILE A 235 25.88 -3.12 12.99
N GLU A 236 25.78 -3.70 14.19
CA GLU A 236 25.85 -2.94 15.43
C GLU A 236 27.30 -2.50 15.71
N VAL A 237 27.47 -1.23 16.10
CA VAL A 237 28.74 -0.63 16.46
C VAL A 237 28.64 -0.04 17.86
N LEU A 238 29.56 -0.45 18.73
CA LEU A 238 29.72 0.09 20.07
C LEU A 238 30.78 1.18 20.06
N LEU A 239 30.45 2.37 20.57
CA LEU A 239 31.36 3.50 20.71
C LEU A 239 31.70 3.71 22.18
N ASP A 240 32.99 3.66 22.51
CA ASP A 240 33.50 4.01 23.84
C ASP A 240 33.66 5.54 23.96
N ARG A 241 32.68 6.16 24.63
CA ARG A 241 32.63 7.62 24.78
C ARG A 241 33.74 8.16 25.67
N ASP A 242 34.25 7.37 26.61
CA ASP A 242 35.31 7.81 27.51
C ASP A 242 36.65 7.82 26.79
N ALA A 243 36.90 6.81 25.94
CA ALA A 243 38.09 6.79 25.07
C ALA A 243 38.13 8.00 24.11
N VAL A 244 36.97 8.41 23.58
CA VAL A 244 36.86 9.59 22.71
C VAL A 244 37.04 10.90 23.49
N THR A 245 36.40 11.04 24.66
CA THR A 245 36.39 12.29 25.42
C THR A 245 37.68 12.53 26.23
N SER A 246 38.35 11.47 26.67
CA SER A 246 39.63 11.54 27.39
C SER A 246 40.84 11.81 26.48
N GLY A 247 40.67 11.70 25.16
CA GLY A 247 41.76 11.82 24.19
C GLY A 247 42.55 10.53 23.95
N ALA A 248 42.20 9.43 24.63
CA ALA A 248 42.85 8.12 24.44
C ALA A 248 42.70 7.57 23.00
N ALA A 249 41.60 7.90 22.32
CA ALA A 249 41.41 7.61 20.90
C ALA A 249 42.48 8.28 20.01
N ALA A 250 42.96 9.47 20.38
CA ALA A 250 44.01 10.17 19.62
C ALA A 250 45.41 9.55 19.83
N SER A 251 45.61 8.84 20.94
CA SER A 251 46.81 8.02 21.20
C SER A 251 46.75 6.63 20.58
N GLY A 252 45.72 6.32 19.79
CA GLY A 252 45.60 5.06 19.06
C GLY A 252 44.85 3.95 19.82
N GLU A 253 44.21 4.25 20.95
CA GLU A 253 43.35 3.27 21.61
C GLU A 253 42.06 3.04 20.82
N PRO A 254 41.60 1.78 20.65
CA PRO A 254 40.35 1.49 19.98
C PRO A 254 39.15 2.10 20.72
N TRP A 255 38.30 2.81 19.98
CA TRP A 255 37.08 3.41 20.51
C TRP A 255 35.82 3.01 19.74
N GLN A 256 35.97 2.36 18.58
CA GLN A 256 34.90 1.78 17.77
C GLN A 256 35.01 0.26 17.78
N TYR A 257 33.91 -0.43 18.08
CA TYR A 257 33.85 -1.88 18.14
C TYR A 257 32.65 -2.38 17.33
N TYR A 258 32.90 -3.00 16.17
CA TYR A 258 31.87 -3.62 15.34
C TYR A 258 31.53 -5.01 15.88
N ASP A 259 30.26 -5.26 16.20
CA ASP A 259 29.81 -6.56 16.73
C ASP A 259 29.68 -7.59 15.61
N LEU A 260 30.51 -8.63 15.66
CA LEU A 260 30.53 -9.72 14.69
C LEU A 260 29.66 -10.93 15.13
N GLY A 261 28.91 -10.81 16.22
CA GLY A 261 28.23 -11.91 16.89
C GLY A 261 29.17 -12.73 17.79
N HIS A 262 30.28 -13.22 17.25
CA HIS A 262 31.25 -14.08 17.95
C HIS A 262 32.44 -13.33 18.60
N GLY A 263 32.60 -12.04 18.28
CA GLY A 263 33.72 -11.19 18.68
C GLY A 263 33.48 -9.76 18.24
N TYR A 264 34.44 -8.88 18.54
CA TYR A 264 34.42 -7.48 18.14
C TYR A 264 35.56 -7.19 17.17
N CYS A 265 35.29 -6.41 16.12
CA CYS A 265 36.33 -5.83 15.28
C CYS A 265 36.63 -4.39 15.71
N THR A 266 37.92 -4.09 15.90
CA THR A 266 38.41 -2.77 16.30
C THR A 266 38.93 -1.92 15.14
N TYR A 267 38.82 -2.42 13.91
CA TYR A 267 39.29 -1.71 12.73
C TYR A 267 38.32 -0.58 12.35
N SER A 268 38.77 0.67 12.47
CA SER A 268 37.91 1.85 12.23
C SER A 268 37.41 1.99 10.79
N PHE A 269 38.05 1.34 9.82
CA PHE A 269 37.61 1.30 8.42
C PHE A 269 36.97 -0.05 8.06
N PHE A 270 36.23 -0.65 9.00
CA PHE A 270 35.60 -1.96 8.84
C PHE A 270 34.79 -2.09 7.54
N GLU A 271 34.07 -1.03 7.14
CA GLU A 271 33.27 -0.99 5.90
C GLU A 271 34.11 -1.16 4.62
N GLN A 272 35.42 -0.94 4.69
CA GLN A 272 36.38 -1.11 3.59
C GLN A 272 37.17 -2.43 3.72
N CYS A 273 36.90 -3.23 4.76
CA CYS A 273 37.60 -4.48 5.01
C CYS A 273 37.20 -5.51 3.95
N PRO A 274 38.16 -6.11 3.20
CA PRO A 274 37.86 -7.16 2.22
C PRO A 274 37.23 -8.43 2.83
N GLN A 275 37.24 -8.54 4.15
CA GLN A 275 36.82 -9.71 4.93
C GLN A 275 35.57 -9.43 5.77
N CYS A 276 34.87 -8.31 5.56
CA CYS A 276 33.83 -7.79 6.47
C CYS A 276 32.63 -8.74 6.69
N MET A 277 32.41 -9.70 5.80
CA MET A 277 31.28 -10.66 5.86
C MET A 277 31.66 -12.08 6.29
N ALA A 278 32.93 -12.43 6.17
CA ALA A 278 33.48 -13.73 6.55
C ALA A 278 34.82 -13.52 7.25
N CYS A 279 34.75 -12.84 8.41
CA CYS A 279 35.90 -12.27 9.09
C CYS A 279 36.96 -13.32 9.45
N ALA A 280 38.19 -13.12 8.95
CA ALA A 280 39.37 -13.84 9.42
C ALA A 280 39.87 -13.24 10.75
N ARG A 281 40.25 -14.10 11.71
CA ARG A 281 40.80 -13.66 13.00
C ARG A 281 42.17 -13.00 12.78
N CYS A 282 42.22 -11.67 12.75
CA CYS A 282 43.43 -10.85 12.64
C CYS A 282 43.68 -10.03 13.93
N ASP A 283 44.70 -9.19 13.99
CA ASP A 283 45.04 -8.45 15.22
C ASP A 283 43.96 -7.44 15.65
N PHE A 284 43.05 -7.05 14.75
CA PHE A 284 41.89 -6.21 15.07
C PHE A 284 40.74 -6.99 15.73
N TYR A 285 40.79 -8.33 15.73
CA TYR A 285 39.74 -9.20 16.26
C TYR A 285 39.90 -9.43 17.76
N THR A 286 38.85 -9.12 18.53
CA THR A 286 38.78 -9.41 19.97
C THR A 286 37.66 -10.42 20.24
N PRO A 287 37.96 -11.66 20.69
CA PRO A 287 36.93 -12.63 21.05
C PRO A 287 36.07 -12.16 22.23
N LYS A 288 34.74 -12.37 22.19
CA LYS A 288 33.84 -12.02 23.31
C LYS A 288 34.19 -12.77 24.60
N THR A 289 34.63 -14.02 24.49
CA THR A 289 35.05 -14.85 25.63
C THR A 289 36.38 -14.45 26.26
N SER A 290 37.13 -13.53 25.64
CA SER A 290 38.37 -13.03 26.24
C SER A 290 38.07 -12.09 27.40
N SER A 291 39.01 -11.96 28.35
CA SER A 291 38.89 -10.98 29.44
C SER A 291 38.65 -9.56 28.90
N LYS A 292 39.27 -9.18 27.77
CA LYS A 292 39.05 -7.90 27.11
C LYS A 292 37.63 -7.75 26.54
N GLY A 293 37.08 -8.81 25.95
CA GLY A 293 35.70 -8.84 25.44
C GLY A 293 34.66 -8.71 26.56
N GLN A 294 34.84 -9.47 27.65
CA GLN A 294 33.97 -9.40 28.83
C GLN A 294 34.01 -8.02 29.51
N LEU A 295 35.20 -7.41 29.61
CA LEU A 295 35.34 -6.06 30.15
C LEU A 295 34.67 -5.01 29.26
N LEU A 296 34.68 -5.20 27.94
CA LEU A 296 33.94 -4.32 27.02
C LEU A 296 32.44 -4.45 27.23
N GLU A 297 31.90 -5.66 27.32
CA GLU A 297 30.46 -5.89 27.55
C GLU A 297 29.96 -5.31 28.89
N ALA A 298 30.84 -5.21 29.89
CA ALA A 298 30.54 -4.66 31.21
C ALA A 298 30.68 -3.12 31.33
N LYS A 299 31.05 -2.41 30.25
CA LYS A 299 31.19 -0.93 30.28
C LYS A 299 29.84 -0.22 30.21
N ASP A 300 29.57 0.64 31.20
CA ASP A 300 28.33 1.42 31.27
C ASP A 300 28.27 2.62 30.29
N ASN A 301 29.40 3.00 29.70
CA ASN A 301 29.54 4.20 28.88
C ASN A 301 29.49 3.94 27.36
N LEU A 302 29.16 2.71 26.94
CA LEU A 302 29.09 2.33 25.53
C LEU A 302 27.83 2.86 24.86
N GLN A 303 28.01 3.59 23.75
CA GLN A 303 26.90 3.99 22.88
C GLN A 303 26.74 2.99 21.74
N ARG A 304 25.53 2.43 21.61
CA ARG A 304 25.14 1.54 20.51
C ARG A 304 24.67 2.34 19.30
N MET A 305 25.25 2.06 18.13
CA MET A 305 24.87 2.63 16.85
C MET A 305 24.75 1.54 15.78
N LEU A 306 24.17 1.88 14.64
CA LEU A 306 24.04 1.00 13.49
C LEU A 306 24.87 1.55 12.32
N ALA A 307 25.77 0.73 11.77
CA ALA A 307 26.55 1.04 10.58
C ALA A 307 26.03 0.27 9.37
N SER A 308 26.09 0.87 8.19
CA SER A 308 25.60 0.31 6.93
C SER A 308 26.77 -0.14 6.07
N VAL A 309 26.91 -1.45 5.85
CA VAL A 309 27.99 -2.06 5.06
C VAL A 309 27.46 -2.49 3.69
N PRO A 310 28.01 -1.96 2.59
CA PRO A 310 27.65 -2.42 1.25
C PRO A 310 28.18 -3.84 1.01
N LEU A 311 27.37 -4.70 0.39
CA LEU A 311 27.75 -6.08 0.08
C LEU A 311 28.09 -6.24 -1.40
N SER A 312 29.14 -7.01 -1.69
CA SER A 312 29.37 -7.56 -3.03
C SER A 312 28.36 -8.66 -3.35
N GLU A 313 28.28 -9.05 -4.63
CA GLU A 313 27.37 -10.11 -5.08
C GLU A 313 27.63 -11.46 -4.39
N GLU A 314 28.89 -11.78 -4.12
CA GLU A 314 29.31 -13.03 -3.48
C GLU A 314 29.05 -13.01 -1.98
N GLU A 315 29.30 -11.89 -1.32
CA GLU A 315 28.95 -11.70 0.10
C GLU A 315 27.44 -11.76 0.33
N ARG A 316 26.65 -11.25 -0.62
CA ARG A 316 25.20 -11.40 -0.61
C ARG A 316 24.78 -12.86 -0.78
N ALA A 317 25.37 -13.58 -1.74
CA ALA A 317 25.10 -15.00 -1.94
C ALA A 317 25.44 -15.82 -0.68
N ALA A 318 26.57 -15.54 -0.02
CA ALA A 318 26.95 -16.20 1.23
C ALA A 318 25.95 -15.97 2.38
N VAL A 319 25.22 -14.85 2.35
CA VAL A 319 24.20 -14.49 3.32
C VAL A 319 22.84 -15.13 2.98
N ASP A 320 22.43 -15.06 1.72
CA ASP A 320 21.08 -15.43 1.28
C ASP A 320 20.97 -16.93 0.92
N ASP A 321 22.01 -17.50 0.30
CA ASP A 321 21.99 -18.83 -0.32
C ASP A 321 22.63 -19.93 0.56
N GLY A 322 22.98 -19.59 1.81
CA GLY A 322 23.37 -20.55 2.85
C GLY A 322 24.81 -21.06 2.76
N GLN A 323 25.08 -22.19 3.46
CA GLN A 323 26.44 -22.66 3.79
C GLN A 323 27.35 -22.85 2.58
N SER A 324 26.85 -23.36 1.45
CA SER A 324 27.68 -23.60 0.26
C SER A 324 28.23 -22.32 -0.37
N ALA A 325 27.46 -21.22 -0.35
CA ALA A 325 27.92 -19.93 -0.84
C ALA A 325 28.92 -19.28 0.13
N LEU A 326 28.74 -19.53 1.43
CA LEU A 326 29.70 -19.13 2.46
C LEU A 326 31.04 -19.87 2.31
N ASP A 327 31.01 -21.18 2.03
CA ASP A 327 32.23 -21.97 1.82
C ASP A 327 33.01 -21.48 0.58
N GLN A 328 32.31 -21.14 -0.52
CA GLN A 328 32.93 -20.55 -1.71
C GLN A 328 33.54 -19.17 -1.45
N LEU A 329 32.83 -18.33 -0.68
CA LEU A 329 33.34 -17.03 -0.27
C LEU A 329 34.62 -17.20 0.55
N LEU A 330 34.61 -18.12 1.51
CA LEU A 330 35.76 -18.43 2.34
C LEU A 330 36.96 -18.91 1.51
N GLU A 331 36.77 -19.81 0.55
CA GLU A 331 37.83 -20.30 -0.34
C GLU A 331 38.53 -19.17 -1.11
N ARG A 332 37.77 -18.19 -1.61
CA ARG A 332 38.36 -17.04 -2.32
C ARG A 332 39.11 -16.10 -1.39
N LEU A 333 38.60 -15.93 -0.17
CA LEU A 333 39.19 -15.04 0.82
C LEU A 333 40.49 -15.60 1.43
N VAL A 334 40.78 -16.90 1.29
CA VAL A 334 41.95 -17.59 1.89
C VAL A 334 43.28 -16.91 1.57
N ASP A 335 43.42 -16.35 0.36
CA ASP A 335 44.66 -15.73 -0.13
C ASP A 335 44.62 -14.18 -0.12
N LEU A 336 43.51 -13.59 0.31
CA LEU A 336 43.36 -12.13 0.37
C LEU A 336 43.90 -11.58 1.69
N PRO A 337 44.84 -10.62 1.67
CA PRO A 337 45.43 -10.08 2.89
C PRO A 337 44.36 -9.35 3.73
N THR A 338 44.40 -9.58 5.03
CA THR A 338 43.64 -8.80 6.02
C THR A 338 44.22 -7.38 6.14
N PRO A 339 43.55 -6.43 6.82
CA PRO A 339 44.12 -5.10 7.07
C PRO A 339 45.48 -5.10 7.79
N THR A 340 45.88 -6.20 8.43
CA THR A 340 47.20 -6.38 9.05
C THR A 340 48.25 -6.92 8.08
N GLY A 341 47.90 -7.15 6.81
CA GLY A 341 48.80 -7.57 5.74
C GLY A 341 48.95 -9.09 5.57
N THR A 342 48.52 -9.89 6.55
CA THR A 342 48.57 -11.35 6.53
C THR A 342 47.30 -11.96 5.95
N ALA A 343 47.43 -12.98 5.09
CA ALA A 343 46.30 -13.69 4.51
C ALA A 343 45.76 -14.79 5.45
N PRO A 344 44.47 -15.16 5.40
CA PRO A 344 43.91 -16.20 6.25
C PRO A 344 44.68 -17.53 6.22
N ARG A 345 45.25 -17.91 5.07
CA ARG A 345 46.11 -19.09 4.93
C ARG A 345 47.35 -19.05 5.84
N GLU A 346 47.92 -17.86 6.02
CA GLU A 346 49.17 -17.65 6.78
C GLU A 346 48.91 -17.58 8.28
N ILE A 347 47.70 -17.18 8.68
CA ILE A 347 47.28 -17.05 10.08
C ILE A 347 46.94 -18.43 10.69
N GLY A 348 46.68 -19.45 9.86
CA GLY A 348 46.47 -20.84 10.32
C GLY A 348 45.17 -21.07 11.11
N VAL A 349 44.22 -20.13 11.01
CA VAL A 349 42.93 -20.22 11.69
C VAL A 349 41.93 -20.90 10.77
N PRO A 350 41.32 -22.04 11.15
CA PRO A 350 40.17 -22.55 10.40
C PRO A 350 39.07 -21.50 10.46
N ALA A 351 38.56 -21.09 9.29
CA ALA A 351 37.43 -20.18 9.18
C ALA A 351 36.27 -20.74 10.02
N THR A 352 36.09 -20.21 11.23
CA THR A 352 34.96 -20.60 12.06
C THR A 352 33.79 -19.80 11.52
N ALA A 353 33.17 -20.35 10.47
CA ALA A 353 32.03 -19.80 9.78
C ALA A 353 30.86 -19.65 10.77
N THR A 354 30.72 -18.48 11.35
CA THR A 354 29.48 -18.11 12.02
C THR A 354 29.04 -16.81 11.38
N LEU A 355 27.93 -16.89 10.62
CA LEU A 355 27.35 -15.73 9.96
C LEU A 355 27.10 -14.62 10.98
N LEU A 356 27.43 -13.39 10.59
CA LEU A 356 26.99 -12.21 11.34
C LEU A 356 25.48 -12.32 11.59
N PRO A 357 24.98 -11.99 12.80
CA PRO A 357 23.54 -12.01 13.05
C PRO A 357 22.83 -11.06 12.07
N ILE A 358 21.68 -11.49 11.52
CA ILE A 358 20.81 -10.61 10.73
C ILE A 358 20.00 -9.78 11.72
N VAL A 359 20.28 -8.49 11.82
CA VAL A 359 19.40 -7.56 12.54
C VAL A 359 18.45 -6.93 11.54
N ALA A 360 17.17 -7.27 11.62
CA ALA A 360 16.12 -6.63 10.82
C ALA A 360 15.93 -5.19 11.29
N VAL A 361 15.98 -4.22 10.36
CA VAL A 361 15.89 -2.77 10.62
C VAL A 361 14.54 -2.35 11.27
N ASN A 362 13.54 -3.24 11.31
CA ASN A 362 12.17 -2.91 11.74
C ASN A 362 11.76 -3.44 13.14
N GLN A 363 12.64 -4.05 13.92
CA GLN A 363 12.30 -4.36 15.32
C GLN A 363 12.82 -3.27 16.24
N VAL A 364 11.96 -2.27 16.47
CA VAL A 364 12.04 -1.45 17.68
C VAL A 364 12.01 -2.42 18.87
N PRO A 365 12.98 -2.38 19.80
CA PRO A 365 12.93 -3.23 20.97
C PRO A 365 11.71 -2.81 21.80
N SER A 366 10.78 -3.74 22.01
CA SER A 366 9.80 -3.62 23.09
C SER A 366 10.57 -3.58 24.41
N THR A 367 10.66 -2.39 24.99
CA THR A 367 11.06 -2.21 26.39
C THR A 367 10.03 -2.94 27.26
N ASN A 368 10.33 -4.18 27.65
CA ASN A 368 9.70 -4.77 28.82
C ASN A 368 10.28 -4.05 30.04
N GLY A 369 9.48 -3.13 30.59
CA GLY A 369 9.72 -2.62 31.93
C GLY A 369 9.34 -3.70 32.95
N GLU A 370 10.28 -4.02 33.83
CA GLU A 370 9.95 -4.41 35.20
C GLU A 370 9.64 -3.17 36.05
#